data_AF-A0A8X6HQ09-F1
#
_entry.id   AF-A0A8X6HQ09-F1
#
_cell.length_a   1.000
_cell.length_b   1.000
_cell.length_c   1.000
_cell.angle_alpha   90.00
_cell.angle_beta   90.00
_cell.angle_gamma   90.00
#
_symmetry.space_group_name_H-M   'P 1'
#
loop_
_entity.id
_entity.type
_entity.pdbx_description
1 polymer ?
#
loop_
_entity_poly.entity_id
_entity_poly.type
_entity_poly.pdbx_seq_one_letter_code
_entity_poly.pdbx_strand_id
1 'polypeptide(L)'
;MIVAELQQKGNLKASSNIILLPHHWCFKRKYSQGKRGIEKPAWELPDFIKPVGTMKVRQALQEREDQKTTKAKMPKRVRLVDKERHADSQKFQNRGFKRGAKSELTILGDLYYEGKALLVWDRKKWKERCSGKTPFPGRLQWKNLG
;
A
#
# COMPACT_ATOMS: atom_id res chain seq x y z
N MET A 1 -2.84 -22.21 -44.69
CA MET A 1 -1.87 -22.03 -43.58
C MET A 1 -2.30 -20.97 -42.56
N ILE A 2 -2.67 -19.74 -42.97
CA ILE A 2 -2.99 -18.63 -42.04
C ILE A 2 -4.14 -18.96 -41.06
N VAL A 3 -5.19 -19.65 -41.52
CA VAL A 3 -6.35 -20.03 -40.67
C VAL A 3 -5.97 -21.03 -39.57
N ALA A 4 -5.06 -21.97 -39.86
CA ALA A 4 -4.61 -22.96 -38.89
C ALA A 4 -3.76 -22.34 -37.77
N GLU A 5 -2.95 -21.33 -38.10
CA GLU A 5 -2.11 -20.62 -37.14
C GLU A 5 -2.92 -19.70 -36.21
N LEU A 6 -3.99 -19.09 -36.73
CA LEU A 6 -4.94 -18.32 -35.92
C LEU A 6 -5.73 -19.22 -34.96
N GLN A 7 -6.14 -20.42 -35.43
CA GLN A 7 -6.79 -21.43 -34.58
C GLN A 7 -5.87 -21.86 -33.43
N GLN A 8 -4.58 -22.09 -33.70
CA GLN A 8 -3.59 -22.46 -32.68
C GLN A 8 -3.39 -21.35 -31.64
N LYS A 9 -3.31 -20.08 -32.05
CA LYS A 9 -3.20 -18.93 -31.11
C LYS A 9 -4.47 -18.74 -30.28
N GLY A 10 -5.64 -18.99 -30.85
CA GLY A 10 -6.92 -19.01 -30.12
C GLY A 10 -6.94 -20.08 -29.03
N ASN A 11 -6.52 -21.30 -29.38
CA ASN A 11 -6.44 -22.43 -28.45
C ASN A 11 -5.47 -22.13 -27.30
N LEU A 12 -4.31 -21.52 -27.57
CA LEU A 12 -3.34 -21.13 -26.55
C LEU A 12 -3.85 -20.04 -25.59
N LYS A 13 -4.82 -19.20 -25.98
CA LYS A 13 -5.42 -18.22 -25.06
C LYS A 13 -6.53 -18.82 -24.21
N ALA A 14 -7.13 -19.91 -24.69
CA ALA A 14 -8.25 -20.60 -24.04
C ALA A 14 -7.81 -21.72 -23.08
N SER A 15 -6.53 -22.11 -23.07
CA SER A 15 -6.06 -23.14 -22.16
C SER A 15 -6.10 -22.69 -20.70
N SER A 16 -6.27 -23.66 -19.80
CA SER A 16 -6.33 -23.43 -18.36
C SER A 16 -5.05 -22.78 -17.82
N ASN A 17 -5.21 -21.88 -16.85
CA ASN A 17 -4.14 -21.23 -16.08
C ASN A 17 -3.14 -20.37 -16.89
N ILE A 18 -3.50 -19.97 -18.10
CA ILE A 18 -2.68 -19.04 -18.90
C ILE A 18 -2.99 -17.59 -18.51
N ILE A 19 -1.93 -16.80 -18.30
CA ILE A 19 -2.04 -15.37 -18.01
C ILE A 19 -2.18 -14.60 -19.32
N LEU A 20 -3.21 -13.75 -19.41
CA LEU A 20 -3.46 -12.94 -20.59
C LEU A 20 -2.44 -11.81 -20.76
N LEU A 21 -2.24 -11.39 -22.01
CA LEU A 21 -1.35 -10.28 -22.36
C LEU A 21 -1.78 -8.98 -21.64
N PRO A 22 -0.82 -8.22 -21.08
CA PRO A 22 -1.13 -6.94 -20.44
C PRO A 22 -1.79 -5.94 -21.40
N HIS A 23 -2.92 -5.35 -21.00
CA HIS A 23 -3.70 -4.41 -21.82
C HIS A 23 -2.93 -3.14 -22.23
N HIS A 24 -1.88 -2.77 -21.49
CA HIS A 24 -1.10 -1.56 -21.76
C HIS A 24 -0.10 -1.70 -22.91
N TRP A 25 0.09 -2.91 -23.46
CA TRP A 25 1.01 -3.15 -24.58
C TRP A 25 0.60 -2.41 -25.86
N CYS A 26 -0.71 -2.24 -26.09
CA CYS A 26 -1.24 -1.54 -27.26
C CYS A 26 -1.35 -0.01 -27.06
N PHE A 27 -0.89 0.51 -25.92
CA PHE A 27 -1.01 1.94 -25.62
C PHE A 27 0.24 2.71 -26.07
N LYS A 28 0.02 3.85 -26.73
CA LYS A 28 1.10 4.78 -27.13
C LYS A 28 1.76 5.48 -25.94
N ARG A 29 1.07 5.57 -24.80
CA ARG A 29 1.55 6.21 -23.57
C ARG A 29 2.41 5.26 -22.74
N LYS A 30 3.44 5.78 -22.05
CA LYS A 30 4.25 4.95 -21.15
C LYS A 30 3.40 4.51 -19.95
N TYR A 31 3.58 3.26 -19.50
CA TYR A 31 2.71 2.57 -18.53
C TYR A 31 2.35 3.37 -17.26
N SER A 32 3.27 4.18 -16.72
CA SER A 32 3.08 4.93 -15.47
C SER A 32 2.71 6.41 -15.66
N GLN A 33 2.55 6.89 -16.91
CA GLN A 33 2.39 8.33 -17.18
C GLN A 33 0.98 8.88 -16.92
N GLY A 34 -0.06 8.04 -16.86
CA GLY A 34 -1.43 8.51 -16.58
C GLY A 34 -1.68 8.85 -15.11
N LYS A 35 -0.74 8.55 -14.21
CA LYS A 35 -0.82 8.90 -12.78
C LYS A 35 -0.38 10.34 -12.47
N ARG A 36 -0.09 11.17 -13.48
CA ARG A 36 0.25 12.59 -13.28
C ARG A 36 -0.97 13.33 -12.72
N GLY A 37 -0.88 13.79 -11.47
CA GLY A 37 -1.93 14.57 -10.80
C GLY A 37 -2.67 13.85 -9.68
N ILE A 38 -2.49 12.53 -9.50
CA ILE A 38 -3.05 11.80 -8.36
C ILE A 38 -1.96 11.68 -7.29
N GLU A 39 -2.13 12.41 -6.19
CA GLU A 39 -1.24 12.28 -5.04
C GLU A 39 -1.47 10.93 -4.37
N LYS A 40 -0.43 10.09 -4.38
CA LYS A 40 -0.46 8.81 -3.67
C LYS A 40 -0.28 9.11 -2.19
N PRO A 41 -1.16 8.59 -1.30
CA PRO A 41 -0.95 8.76 0.14
C PRO A 41 0.39 8.17 0.57
N ALA A 42 0.96 8.76 1.61
CA ALA A 42 2.18 8.27 2.22
C ALA A 42 2.02 6.81 2.66
N TRP A 43 3.14 6.09 2.74
CA TRP A 43 3.11 4.68 3.14
C TRP A 43 2.61 4.53 4.58
N GLU A 44 1.50 3.80 4.75
CA GLU A 44 1.01 3.41 6.05
C GLU A 44 1.67 2.11 6.52
N LEU A 45 2.13 2.10 7.77
CA LEU A 45 2.63 0.87 8.37
C LEU A 45 1.49 -0.12 8.61
N PRO A 46 1.74 -1.44 8.48
CA PRO A 46 0.78 -2.44 8.87
C PRO A 46 0.37 -2.34 10.36
N ASP A 47 -0.86 -2.76 10.66
CA ASP A 47 -1.50 -2.57 11.97
C ASP A 47 -0.79 -3.30 13.13
N PHE A 48 0.04 -4.30 12.85
CA PHE A 48 0.85 -4.96 13.88
C PHE A 48 2.12 -4.17 14.25
N ILE A 49 2.62 -3.31 13.35
CA ILE A 49 3.83 -2.49 13.57
C ILE A 49 3.47 -1.08 14.09
N LYS A 50 2.35 -0.50 13.64
CA LYS A 50 1.82 0.79 14.15
C LYS A 50 1.89 0.95 15.68
N PRO A 51 1.44 -0.02 16.50
CA PRO A 51 1.44 0.10 17.97
C PRO A 51 2.82 -0.07 18.63
N VAL A 52 3.88 -0.36 17.87
CA VAL A 52 5.27 -0.31 18.40
C VAL A 52 5.70 1.14 18.61
N GLY A 53 5.04 2.11 17.95
CA GLY A 53 5.31 3.53 18.17
C GLY A 53 6.53 4.07 17.41
N THR A 54 7.16 3.27 16.55
CA THR A 54 8.34 3.68 15.77
C THR A 54 8.06 4.88 14.86
N MET A 55 6.84 4.99 14.31
CA MET A 55 6.46 6.18 13.52
C MET A 55 6.51 7.45 14.37
N LYS A 56 5.97 7.41 15.58
CA LYS A 56 5.91 8.56 16.48
C LYS A 56 7.30 8.98 16.94
N VAL A 57 8.13 8.02 17.34
CA VAL A 57 9.52 8.28 17.76
C VAL A 57 10.34 8.87 16.60
N ARG A 58 10.20 8.33 15.38
CA ARG A 58 10.89 8.86 14.20
C ARG A 58 10.41 10.25 13.82
N GLN A 59 9.10 10.50 13.87
CA GLN A 59 8.53 11.80 13.57
C GLN A 59 9.01 12.87 14.58
N ALA A 60 8.95 12.57 15.87
CA ALA A 60 9.46 13.48 16.91
C ALA A 60 10.97 13.76 16.74
N LEU A 61 11.76 12.76 16.34
CA LEU A 61 13.19 12.95 16.09
C LEU A 61 13.45 13.79 14.84
N GLN A 62 12.66 13.61 13.78
CA GLN A 62 12.73 14.41 12.57
C GLN A 62 12.40 15.88 12.88
N GLU A 63 11.32 16.15 13.61
CA GLU A 63 10.94 17.50 14.04
C GLU A 63 12.04 18.16 14.89
N ARG A 64 12.71 17.39 15.77
CA ARG A 64 13.84 17.87 16.57
C ARG A 64 15.10 18.13 15.74
N GLU A 65 15.31 17.43 14.64
CA GLU A 65 16.42 17.70 13.71
C GLU A 65 16.10 18.89 12.79
N ASP A 66 14.85 19.10 12.42
CA ASP A 66 14.42 20.21 11.57
C ASP A 66 14.47 21.55 12.32
N GLN A 67 14.19 21.55 13.64
CA GLN A 67 14.36 22.73 14.51
C GLN A 67 15.82 23.13 14.75
N LYS A 68 16.81 22.27 14.46
CA LYS A 68 18.23 22.59 14.68
C LYS A 68 18.80 23.41 13.53
N THR A 69 19.47 24.51 13.89
CA THR A 69 20.18 25.36 12.93
C THR A 69 21.36 24.64 12.29
N THR A 70 21.73 25.03 11.06
CA THR A 70 22.84 24.41 10.29
C THR A 70 24.16 24.41 11.04
N LYS A 71 24.43 25.46 11.84
CA LYS A 71 25.63 25.56 12.70
C LYS A 71 25.66 24.50 13.81
N ALA A 72 24.50 24.10 14.34
CA ALA A 72 24.39 23.04 15.36
C ALA A 72 24.43 21.62 14.77
N LYS A 73 24.15 21.45 13.47
CA LYS A 73 24.21 20.16 12.75
C LYS A 73 25.65 19.74 12.42
N MET A 74 26.52 20.69 12.11
CA MET A 74 27.92 20.43 11.71
C MET A 74 28.78 19.71 12.77
N PRO A 75 28.85 20.13 14.06
CA PRO A 75 29.67 19.43 15.05
C PRO A 75 29.12 18.04 15.43
N LYS A 76 27.80 17.85 15.35
CA LYS A 76 27.13 16.55 15.58
C LYS A 76 27.30 15.56 14.42
N ARG A 77 27.78 16.01 13.27
CA ARG A 77 28.17 15.13 12.15
C ARG A 77 29.58 14.58 12.32
N VAL A 78 30.47 15.41 12.87
CA VAL A 78 31.89 15.08 13.08
C VAL A 78 32.08 14.21 14.33
N ARG A 79 31.33 14.50 15.41
CA ARG A 79 31.25 13.62 16.56
C ARG A 79 30.21 12.54 16.27
N LEU A 80 30.64 11.28 16.22
CA LEU A 80 29.74 10.13 16.22
C LEU A 80 29.03 10.07 17.57
N VAL A 81 28.00 10.90 17.73
CA VAL A 81 27.10 10.81 18.89
C VAL A 81 26.11 9.72 18.55
N ASP A 82 26.14 8.62 19.31
CA ASP A 82 25.18 7.55 19.18
C ASP A 82 23.77 8.12 19.33
N LYS A 83 23.06 8.15 18.21
CA LYS A 83 21.68 8.63 18.18
C LYS A 83 20.83 7.51 18.75
N GLU A 84 20.20 7.79 19.89
CA GLU A 84 19.17 6.98 20.53
C GLU A 84 17.94 6.85 19.59
N ARG A 85 18.08 6.03 18.54
CA ARG A 85 17.00 5.59 17.65
C ARG A 85 16.56 4.18 18.04
N HIS A 86 16.64 3.85 19.33
CA HIS A 86 16.38 2.50 19.79
C HIS A 86 14.88 2.22 19.73
N ALA A 87 14.56 1.24 18.90
CA ALA A 87 13.28 0.60 18.87
C ALA A 87 13.47 -0.74 19.59
N ASP A 88 12.72 -1.01 20.65
CA ASP A 88 12.93 -2.19 21.49
C ASP A 88 12.82 -3.49 20.67
N SER A 89 13.96 -4.17 20.45
CA SER A 89 14.04 -5.39 19.64
C SER A 89 13.09 -6.48 20.12
N GLN A 90 12.92 -6.60 21.44
CA GLN A 90 12.01 -7.57 22.06
C GLN A 90 10.53 -7.28 21.74
N LYS A 91 10.14 -6.00 21.63
CA LYS A 91 8.76 -5.63 21.26
C LYS A 91 8.47 -5.97 19.79
N PHE A 92 9.46 -5.84 18.90
CA PHE A 92 9.34 -6.26 17.51
C PHE A 92 9.21 -7.78 17.37
N GLN A 93 10.09 -8.51 18.05
CA GLN A 93 10.10 -9.97 18.01
C GLN A 93 8.77 -10.53 18.52
N ASN A 94 8.33 -10.11 19.70
CA ASN A 94 7.08 -10.58 20.29
C ASN A 94 5.84 -10.24 19.46
N ARG A 95 5.80 -9.09 18.77
CA ARG A 95 4.67 -8.74 17.89
C ARG A 95 4.69 -9.47 16.56
N GLY A 96 5.87 -9.66 15.97
CA GLY A 96 6.02 -10.39 14.70
C GLY A 96 5.52 -11.82 14.80
N PHE A 97 5.85 -12.50 15.90
CA PHE A 97 5.44 -13.89 16.13
C PHE A 97 3.98 -14.02 16.57
N LYS A 98 3.49 -13.17 17.51
CA LYS A 98 2.13 -13.32 18.06
C LYS A 98 1.01 -12.93 17.09
N ARG A 99 1.28 -12.08 16.10
CA ARG A 99 0.25 -11.49 15.22
C ARG A 99 0.44 -11.77 13.74
N GLY A 100 1.34 -12.70 13.38
CA GLY A 100 1.71 -13.10 12.00
C GLY A 100 0.74 -12.56 10.95
N ALA A 101 1.03 -11.35 10.45
CA ALA A 101 0.06 -10.62 9.65
C ALA A 101 0.04 -11.24 8.26
N LYS A 102 -1.00 -12.03 7.99
CA LYS A 102 -1.28 -12.51 6.64
C LYS A 102 -1.68 -11.31 5.80
N SER A 103 -0.77 -10.87 4.92
CA SER A 103 -1.10 -9.84 3.93
C SER A 103 -2.21 -10.34 3.01
N GLU A 104 -2.99 -9.41 2.49
CA GLU A 104 -3.94 -9.74 1.43
C GLU A 104 -3.13 -10.05 0.16
N LEU A 105 -2.97 -11.34 -0.11
CA LEU A 105 -2.33 -11.82 -1.32
C LEU A 105 -3.32 -11.79 -2.48
N THR A 106 -2.77 -11.63 -3.67
CA THR A 106 -3.54 -11.64 -4.91
C THR A 106 -3.60 -13.06 -5.46
N ILE A 107 -4.70 -13.42 -6.14
CA ILE A 107 -4.89 -14.75 -6.74
C ILE A 107 -3.98 -14.88 -7.99
N LEU A 108 -3.61 -16.10 -8.34
CA LEU A 108 -2.89 -16.39 -9.58
C LEU A 108 -3.68 -15.84 -10.80
N GLY A 109 -3.01 -15.06 -11.65
CA GLY A 109 -3.60 -14.46 -12.86
C GLY A 109 -4.04 -13.01 -12.73
N ASP A 110 -4.06 -12.45 -11.51
CA ASP A 110 -4.44 -11.06 -11.29
C ASP A 110 -3.29 -10.08 -11.62
N LEU A 111 -3.23 -9.64 -12.88
CA LEU A 111 -2.21 -8.68 -13.32
C LEU A 111 -2.44 -7.27 -12.77
N TYR A 112 -1.37 -6.55 -12.45
CA TYR A 112 -1.45 -5.13 -12.09
C TYR A 112 -1.65 -4.28 -13.34
N TYR A 113 -2.60 -3.34 -13.29
CA TYR A 113 -2.82 -2.32 -14.31
C TYR A 113 -2.98 -0.95 -13.65
N GLU A 114 -2.80 0.10 -14.43
CA GLU A 114 -2.95 1.46 -13.94
C GLU A 114 -4.39 1.71 -13.43
N GLY A 115 -4.53 2.25 -12.23
CA GLY A 115 -5.83 2.42 -11.57
C GLY A 115 -6.29 1.21 -10.75
N LYS A 116 -5.64 0.04 -10.86
CA LYS A 116 -5.96 -1.14 -10.02
C LYS A 116 -5.87 -0.82 -8.53
N ALA A 117 -4.90 -0.01 -8.11
CA ALA A 117 -4.75 0.39 -6.71
C ALA A 117 -5.97 1.18 -6.19
N LEU A 118 -6.53 2.09 -7.00
CA LEU A 118 -7.73 2.85 -6.63
C LEU A 118 -8.95 1.93 -6.51
N LEU A 119 -9.12 1.01 -7.45
CA LEU A 119 -10.20 0.02 -7.42
C LEU A 119 -10.08 -0.94 -6.23
N VAL A 120 -8.86 -1.33 -5.83
CA VAL A 120 -8.65 -2.14 -4.63
C VAL A 120 -9.04 -1.35 -3.37
N TRP A 121 -8.68 -0.07 -3.30
CA TRP A 121 -9.10 0.83 -2.21
C TRP A 121 -10.64 0.96 -2.13
N ASP A 122 -11.29 1.23 -3.25
CA ASP A 122 -12.75 1.33 -3.31
C ASP A 122 -13.43 0.01 -2.96
N ARG A 123 -12.89 -1.12 -3.42
CA ARG A 123 -13.38 -2.46 -3.07
C ARG A 123 -13.25 -2.74 -1.58
N LYS A 124 -12.13 -2.36 -0.96
CA LYS A 124 -11.93 -2.51 0.50
C LYS A 124 -12.94 -1.66 1.27
N LYS A 125 -13.10 -0.39 0.89
CA LYS A 125 -14.10 0.53 1.45
C LYS A 125 -15.53 0.01 1.26
N TRP A 126 -15.82 -0.64 0.14
CA TRP A 126 -17.12 -1.26 -0.13
C TRP A 126 -17.37 -2.49 0.76
N LYS A 127 -16.38 -3.39 0.93
CA LYS A 127 -16.47 -4.53 1.86
C LYS A 127 -16.69 -4.09 3.31
N GLU A 128 -16.03 -3.03 3.75
CA GLU A 128 -16.23 -2.44 5.09
C GLU A 128 -17.65 -1.88 5.27
N ARG A 129 -18.27 -1.37 4.20
CA ARG A 129 -19.66 -0.90 4.19
C ARG A 129 -20.66 -2.06 4.26
N CYS A 130 -20.45 -3.11 3.48
CA CYS A 130 -21.29 -4.33 3.51
C CYS A 130 -21.21 -5.08 4.85
N SER A 131 -20.07 -5.01 5.54
CA SER A 131 -19.90 -5.59 6.88
C SER A 131 -20.47 -4.73 8.02
N GLY A 132 -21.16 -3.63 7.69
CA GLY A 132 -21.89 -2.80 8.66
C GLY A 132 -21.03 -1.91 9.55
N LYS A 133 -19.70 -1.87 9.35
CA LYS A 133 -18.76 -1.07 10.16
C LYS A 133 -18.84 0.43 9.85
N THR A 134 -19.39 0.81 8.70
CA THR A 134 -19.60 2.20 8.29
C THR A 134 -21.02 2.41 7.75
N PRO A 135 -21.72 3.49 8.13
CA PRO A 135 -23.06 3.76 7.65
C PRO A 135 -23.05 4.12 6.15
N PHE A 136 -24.10 3.72 5.44
CA PHE A 136 -24.27 4.11 4.03
C PHE A 136 -24.42 5.63 3.92
N PRO A 137 -23.73 6.29 2.97
CA PRO A 137 -23.99 7.70 2.70
C PRO A 137 -25.45 7.82 2.25
N GLY A 138 -26.28 8.48 3.06
CA GLY A 138 -27.72 8.63 2.84
C GLY A 138 -28.63 7.94 3.87
N ARG A 139 -28.12 7.09 4.77
CA ARG A 139 -28.90 6.59 5.91
C ARG A 139 -28.77 7.59 7.07
N LEU A 140 -29.70 8.54 7.17
CA LEU A 140 -29.87 9.37 8.36
C LEU A 140 -29.92 8.45 9.60
N GLN A 141 -28.98 8.64 10.52
CA GLN A 141 -29.01 7.96 11.80
C GLN A 141 -30.06 8.63 12.66
N TRP A 142 -31.21 7.97 12.85
CA TRP A 142 -32.26 8.34 13.81
C TRP A 142 -31.86 8.04 15.25
N LYS A 143 -30.62 8.34 15.64
CA LYS A 143 -30.16 8.22 17.02
C LYS A 143 -29.91 9.64 17.51
N ASN A 144 -30.86 10.15 18.30
CA ASN A 144 -30.85 11.37 19.14
C ASN A 144 -32.15 12.21 18.99
N LEU A 145 -33.31 11.55 18.97
CA LEU A 145 -34.59 12.15 19.35
C LEU A 145 -35.16 11.28 20.48
N GLY A 146 -34.99 11.77 21.70
CA GLY A 146 -35.32 11.10 22.96
C GLY A 146 -34.63 11.81 24.10
#